data_AF-A0A2J8XWI2-F1
#
_entry.id   AF-A0A2J8XWI2-F1
#
_cell.length_a   1.000
_cell.length_b   1.000
_cell.length_c   1.000
_cell.angle_alpha   90.00
_cell.angle_beta   90.00
_cell.angle_gamma   90.00
#
_symmetry.space_group_name_H-M   'P 1'
#
loop_
_entity.id
_entity.type
_entity.pdbx_description
1 polymer ?
#
loop_
_entity_poly.entity_id
_entity_poly.type
_entity_poly.pdbx_seq_one_letter_code
_entity_poly.pdbx_strand_id
1 'polypeptide(L)'
;MACAEFSFHVPSLEELAGVMQKGLKDNFADVQVSVVDCPDLTKEPFTFPVKGICGKTRIAEVGGVPYLLPLVNQKKVYDLNKIAKEIKLPGAFILGAGAGPFQTLGFNSEVIEVKAKRRTGPLNFVTCMRQTLEKHYGNKPIGMGGTFIIQKGKVKSHVMPAEFSSCPLNSDEEVNKWLHFYEMK
;
A
#
# COMPACT_ATOMS: atom_id res chain seq x y z
N MET A 1 -20.73 5.10 8.88
CA MET A 1 -20.32 4.68 7.52
C MET A 1 -20.87 3.27 7.32
N ALA A 2 -21.38 2.90 6.14
CA ALA A 2 -21.76 1.51 5.94
C ALA A 2 -20.47 0.69 5.72
N CYS A 3 -20.05 -0.06 6.74
CA CYS A 3 -18.90 -0.94 6.64
C CYS A 3 -19.37 -2.26 6.03
N ALA A 4 -18.86 -2.59 4.85
CA ALA A 4 -19.07 -3.89 4.23
C ALA A 4 -17.92 -4.82 4.63
N GLU A 5 -18.26 -6.07 4.97
CA GLU A 5 -17.27 -7.10 5.27
C GLU A 5 -17.22 -8.09 4.10
N PHE A 6 -16.00 -8.46 3.71
CA PHE A 6 -15.75 -9.41 2.64
C PHE A 6 -14.65 -10.39 3.08
N SER A 7 -14.87 -11.68 2.84
CA SER A 7 -13.93 -12.73 3.23
C SER A 7 -12.94 -13.06 2.11
N PHE A 8 -11.65 -12.93 2.40
CA PHE A 8 -10.60 -13.37 1.48
C PHE A 8 -10.37 -14.88 1.52
N HIS A 9 -9.84 -15.42 0.42
CA HIS A 9 -9.21 -16.72 0.43
C HIS A 9 -7.86 -16.63 1.14
N VAL A 10 -7.58 -17.58 2.02
CA VAL A 10 -6.36 -17.60 2.85
C VAL A 10 -5.65 -18.95 2.63
N PRO A 11 -4.72 -19.05 1.65
CA PRO A 11 -3.87 -20.22 1.49
C PRO A 11 -2.85 -20.34 2.63
N SER A 12 -2.13 -21.46 2.71
CA SER A 12 -1.01 -21.57 3.66
C SER A 12 0.12 -20.61 3.28
N LEU A 13 0.97 -20.26 4.26
CA LEU A 13 2.11 -19.38 4.01
C LEU A 13 3.11 -20.03 3.05
N GLU A 14 3.26 -21.35 3.13
CA GLU A 14 4.16 -22.15 2.29
C GLU A 14 3.67 -22.16 0.84
N GLU A 15 2.37 -22.32 0.61
CA GLU A 15 1.75 -22.24 -0.72
C GLU A 15 1.94 -20.84 -1.31
N LEU A 16 1.62 -19.81 -0.52
CA LEU A 16 1.77 -18.41 -0.92
C LEU A 16 3.21 -18.07 -1.29
N ALA A 17 4.19 -18.51 -0.48
CA ALA A 17 5.60 -18.32 -0.75
C ALA A 17 6.03 -19.00 -2.06
N GLY A 18 5.56 -20.23 -2.31
CA GLY A 18 5.85 -20.95 -3.56
C GLY A 18 5.29 -20.24 -4.80
N VAL A 19 4.04 -19.76 -4.72
CA VAL A 19 3.38 -19.02 -5.80
C VAL A 19 4.12 -17.70 -6.09
N MET A 20 4.43 -16.92 -5.04
CA MET A 20 5.15 -15.65 -5.18
C MET A 20 6.57 -15.84 -5.71
N GLN A 21 7.30 -16.85 -5.23
CA GLN A 21 8.64 -17.16 -5.72
C GLN A 21 8.65 -17.41 -7.22
N LYS A 22 7.67 -18.18 -7.72
CA LYS A 22 7.55 -18.48 -9.14
C LYS A 22 7.29 -17.20 -9.95
N GLY A 23 6.32 -16.38 -9.57
CA GLY A 23 5.96 -15.19 -10.34
C GLY A 23 6.98 -14.05 -10.27
N LEU A 24 7.66 -13.88 -9.13
CA LEU A 24 8.72 -12.87 -9.00
C LEU A 24 9.94 -13.19 -9.88
N LYS A 25 10.29 -14.47 -10.07
CA LYS A 25 11.40 -14.89 -10.94
C LYS A 25 11.22 -14.48 -12.41
N ASP A 26 9.98 -14.25 -12.83
CA ASP A 26 9.69 -13.79 -14.19
C ASP A 26 10.06 -12.30 -14.40
N ASN A 27 10.22 -11.52 -13.31
CA ASN A 27 10.45 -10.08 -13.38
C ASN A 27 11.74 -9.61 -12.67
N PHE A 28 12.41 -10.48 -11.92
CA PHE A 28 13.60 -10.16 -11.14
C PHE A 28 14.63 -11.29 -11.26
N ALA A 29 15.90 -10.92 -11.44
CA ALA A 29 16.98 -11.89 -11.66
C ALA A 29 17.27 -12.76 -10.43
N ASP A 30 17.30 -12.14 -9.25
CA ASP A 30 17.65 -12.79 -7.99
C ASP A 30 16.43 -12.75 -7.06
N VAL A 31 15.81 -13.90 -6.82
CA VAL A 31 14.57 -14.02 -6.03
C VAL A 31 14.66 -15.18 -5.07
N GLN A 32 14.35 -14.89 -3.80
CA GLN A 32 14.10 -15.86 -2.76
C GLN A 32 12.85 -15.43 -1.98
N VAL A 33 11.89 -16.33 -1.84
CA VAL A 33 10.71 -16.15 -1.00
C VAL A 33 10.61 -17.36 -0.08
N SER A 34 10.49 -17.10 1.22
CA SER A 34 10.42 -18.14 2.25
C SER A 34 9.56 -17.69 3.41
N VAL A 35 8.93 -18.65 4.07
CA VAL A 35 8.26 -18.43 5.36
C VAL A 35 9.32 -18.42 6.45
N VAL A 36 9.34 -17.36 7.25
CA VAL A 36 10.29 -17.16 8.35
C VAL A 36 9.57 -16.50 9.52
N ASP A 37 10.16 -16.57 10.71
CA ASP A 37 9.70 -15.79 11.85
C ASP A 37 9.79 -14.28 11.56
N CYS A 38 8.77 -13.53 11.96
CA CYS A 38 8.75 -12.09 11.80
C CYS A 38 9.90 -11.47 12.62
N PRO A 39 10.81 -10.69 12.00
CA PRO A 39 11.86 -10.02 12.75
C PRO A 39 11.26 -9.00 13.71
N ASP A 40 12.00 -8.61 14.75
CA ASP A 40 11.54 -7.56 15.68
C ASP A 40 11.46 -6.20 14.96
N LEU A 41 10.25 -5.84 14.55
CA LEU A 41 9.98 -4.60 13.81
C LEU A 41 10.12 -3.33 14.67
N THR A 42 10.35 -3.45 15.98
CA THR A 42 10.74 -2.29 16.81
C THR A 42 12.16 -1.84 16.57
N LYS A 43 12.97 -2.65 15.89
CA LYS A 43 14.38 -2.35 15.56
C LYS A 43 14.48 -1.63 14.23
N GLU A 44 15.63 -1.01 14.00
CA GLU A 44 15.96 -0.47 12.68
C GLU A 44 15.90 -1.57 11.61
N PRO A 45 15.51 -1.22 10.37
CA PRO A 45 15.16 0.13 9.90
C PRO A 45 13.68 0.49 10.06
N PHE A 46 12.85 -0.38 10.64
CA PHE A 46 11.40 -0.17 10.70
C PHE A 46 10.98 0.73 11.85
N THR A 47 11.52 0.49 13.05
CA THR A 47 11.26 1.28 14.26
C THR A 47 9.75 1.43 14.54
N PHE A 48 8.97 0.38 14.29
CA PHE A 48 7.54 0.35 14.55
C PHE A 48 7.27 0.30 16.07
N PRO A 49 6.08 0.76 16.52
CA PRO A 49 5.69 0.66 17.93
C PRO A 49 5.35 -0.76 18.38
N VAL A 50 5.42 -1.76 17.47
CA VAL A 50 5.11 -3.16 17.73
C VAL A 50 6.16 -4.07 17.13
N LYS A 51 6.34 -5.27 17.70
CA LYS A 51 7.36 -6.24 17.27
C LYS A 51 7.08 -6.92 15.94
N GLY A 52 5.84 -6.92 15.45
CA GLY A 52 5.47 -7.70 14.28
C GLY A 52 4.11 -7.32 13.69
N ILE A 53 3.80 -7.95 12.56
CA ILE A 53 2.57 -7.72 11.76
C ILE A 53 1.65 -8.96 11.71
N CYS A 54 1.90 -9.96 12.56
CA CYS A 54 1.08 -11.16 12.68
C CYS A 54 -0.18 -10.91 13.53
N GLY A 55 -1.13 -11.85 13.51
CA GLY A 55 -2.35 -11.80 14.33
C GLY A 55 -3.62 -11.81 13.48
N LYS A 56 -4.62 -11.01 13.87
CA LYS A 56 -5.93 -10.93 13.20
C LYS A 56 -5.91 -10.00 11.98
N THR A 57 -5.13 -10.36 10.97
CA THR A 57 -4.90 -9.56 9.76
C THR A 57 -6.21 -9.27 9.01
N ARG A 58 -6.30 -8.05 8.44
CA ARG A 58 -7.39 -7.59 7.58
C ARG A 58 -6.95 -6.36 6.80
N ILE A 59 -7.62 -6.07 5.70
CA ILE A 59 -7.45 -4.83 4.92
C ILE A 59 -8.67 -3.96 5.16
N ALA A 60 -8.44 -2.65 5.28
CA ALA A 60 -9.50 -1.64 5.33
C ALA A 60 -9.27 -0.68 4.16
N GLU A 61 -10.22 -0.63 3.23
CA GLU A 61 -10.28 0.40 2.18
C GLU A 61 -11.26 1.47 2.64
N VAL A 62 -10.80 2.72 2.78
CA VAL A 62 -11.60 3.82 3.35
C VAL A 62 -11.60 5.01 2.40
N GLY A 63 -12.79 5.34 1.88
CA GLY A 63 -12.96 6.42 0.92
C GLY A 63 -12.48 6.03 -0.48
N GLY A 64 -11.53 6.79 -1.02
CA GLY A 64 -10.94 6.53 -2.33
C GLY A 64 -10.67 7.80 -3.13
N VAL A 65 -9.98 7.62 -4.26
CA VAL A 65 -9.61 8.70 -5.20
C VAL A 65 -10.80 9.57 -5.64
N PRO A 66 -12.05 9.08 -5.78
CA PRO A 66 -13.21 9.93 -6.11
C PRO A 66 -13.55 11.00 -5.05
N TYR A 67 -12.96 10.95 -3.85
CA TYR A 67 -13.08 12.03 -2.87
C TYR A 67 -11.97 13.07 -2.98
N LEU A 68 -10.93 12.80 -3.76
CA LEU A 68 -9.87 13.74 -4.11
C LEU A 68 -10.12 14.37 -5.49
N LEU A 69 -10.62 13.59 -6.45
CA LEU A 69 -10.76 13.97 -7.85
C LEU A 69 -12.22 13.86 -8.33
N PRO A 70 -12.66 14.69 -9.29
CA PRO A 70 -11.86 15.71 -9.99
C PRO A 70 -11.67 16.99 -9.16
N LEU A 71 -12.51 17.21 -8.14
CA LEU A 71 -12.33 18.24 -7.12
C LEU A 71 -12.41 17.59 -5.74
N VAL A 72 -11.55 18.06 -4.83
CA VAL A 72 -11.45 17.50 -3.50
C VAL A 72 -12.73 17.72 -2.67
N ASN A 73 -13.16 16.69 -1.97
CA ASN A 73 -14.16 16.79 -0.92
C ASN A 73 -13.48 16.81 0.46
N GLN A 74 -13.12 18.00 0.92
CA GLN A 74 -12.44 18.18 2.22
C GLN A 74 -13.30 17.79 3.44
N LYS A 75 -14.60 17.48 3.28
CA LYS A 75 -15.41 16.97 4.39
C LYS A 75 -15.12 15.49 4.69
N LYS A 76 -14.37 14.80 3.81
CA LYS A 76 -14.03 13.38 3.95
C LYS A 76 -12.78 13.22 4.80
N VAL A 77 -12.99 13.36 6.10
CA VAL A 77 -11.97 13.16 7.14
C VAL A 77 -12.24 11.87 7.90
N TYR A 78 -11.17 11.17 8.28
CA TYR A 78 -11.24 9.87 8.93
C TYR A 78 -10.36 9.80 10.17
N ASP A 79 -10.79 9.00 11.14
CA ASP A 79 -10.08 8.74 12.38
C ASP A 79 -9.70 7.26 12.39
N LEU A 80 -8.39 6.97 12.32
CA LEU A 80 -7.87 5.60 12.26
C LEU A 80 -8.23 4.77 13.50
N ASN A 81 -8.40 5.38 14.67
CA ASN A 81 -8.83 4.67 15.88
C ASN A 81 -10.31 4.29 15.81
N LYS A 82 -11.15 5.14 15.20
CA LYS A 82 -12.55 4.79 14.92
C LYS A 82 -12.64 3.70 13.87
N ILE A 83 -11.83 3.79 12.80
CA ILE A 83 -11.73 2.75 11.77
C ILE A 83 -11.34 1.41 12.41
N ALA A 84 -10.32 1.38 13.28
CA ALA A 84 -9.91 0.16 13.99
C ALA A 84 -11.08 -0.51 14.74
N LYS A 85 -11.97 0.29 15.35
CA LYS A 85 -13.19 -0.22 16.00
C LYS A 85 -14.21 -0.72 14.98
N GLU A 86 -14.46 0.03 13.90
CA GLU A 86 -15.41 -0.34 12.84
C GLU A 86 -15.01 -1.65 12.15
N ILE A 87 -13.72 -1.85 11.90
CA ILE A 87 -13.20 -3.10 11.35
C ILE A 87 -13.07 -4.20 12.39
N LYS A 88 -13.70 -4.07 13.57
CA LYS A 88 -13.72 -5.08 14.65
C LYS A 88 -12.33 -5.49 15.14
N LEU A 89 -11.39 -4.54 15.19
CA LEU A 89 -10.03 -4.74 15.71
C LEU A 89 -9.56 -3.52 16.52
N PRO A 90 -10.23 -3.18 17.65
CA PRO A 90 -9.78 -2.08 18.51
C PRO A 90 -8.35 -2.32 19.00
N GLY A 91 -7.51 -1.28 18.98
CA GLY A 91 -6.09 -1.40 19.29
C GLY A 91 -5.24 -1.95 18.14
N ALA A 92 -5.78 -2.00 16.91
CA ALA A 92 -5.03 -2.39 15.72
C ALA A 92 -3.77 -1.54 15.55
N PHE A 93 -2.67 -2.22 15.23
CA PHE A 93 -1.55 -1.58 14.54
C PHE A 93 -1.90 -1.45 13.06
N ILE A 94 -1.85 -0.23 12.52
CA ILE A 94 -2.27 0.07 11.15
C ILE A 94 -1.05 0.53 10.35
N LEU A 95 -0.88 -0.05 9.17
CA LEU A 95 0.11 0.32 8.16
C LEU A 95 -0.60 0.49 6.82
N GLY A 96 -0.17 1.44 6.00
CA GLY A 96 -0.72 1.63 4.67
C GLY A 96 -0.38 2.97 4.04
N ALA A 97 -0.99 3.20 2.89
CA ALA A 97 -0.90 4.44 2.12
C ALA A 97 -2.25 5.18 2.16
N GLY A 98 -2.23 6.48 1.89
CA GLY A 98 -3.37 7.39 2.02
C GLY A 98 -2.95 8.86 2.01
N ALA A 99 -3.94 9.74 1.93
CA ALA A 99 -3.74 11.17 2.13
C ALA A 99 -3.64 11.48 3.63
N GLY A 100 -2.68 12.30 4.02
CA GLY A 100 -2.50 12.74 5.40
C GLY A 100 -3.56 13.77 5.84
N PRO A 101 -3.68 14.02 7.15
CA PRO A 101 -4.73 14.88 7.71
C PRO A 101 -4.43 16.36 7.46
N PHE A 102 -4.82 16.88 6.30
CA PHE A 102 -4.64 18.29 5.94
C PHE A 102 -5.25 19.25 6.97
N GLN A 103 -6.33 18.86 7.65
CA GLN A 103 -6.96 19.65 8.72
C GLN A 103 -6.07 19.83 9.96
N THR A 104 -5.10 18.95 10.17
CA THR A 104 -4.14 19.02 11.28
C THR A 104 -2.81 19.60 10.83
N LEU A 105 -2.37 19.24 9.62
CA LEU A 105 -1.08 19.68 9.06
C LEU A 105 -1.15 21.08 8.44
N GLY A 106 -2.33 21.54 8.04
CA GLY A 106 -2.55 22.81 7.33
C GLY A 106 -2.26 22.76 5.83
N PHE A 107 -1.79 21.61 5.31
CA PHE A 107 -1.48 21.39 3.91
C PHE A 107 -1.74 19.93 3.51
N ASN A 108 -1.92 19.69 2.22
CA ASN A 108 -2.12 18.36 1.67
C ASN A 108 -0.82 17.52 1.74
N SER A 109 -0.96 16.24 2.08
CA SER A 109 0.17 15.32 2.23
C SER A 109 -0.23 13.92 1.80
N GLU A 110 0.73 13.13 1.34
CA GLU A 110 0.52 11.75 0.87
C GLU A 110 1.57 10.84 1.51
N VAL A 111 1.18 9.60 1.82
CA VAL A 111 2.13 8.53 2.16
C VAL A 111 2.37 7.62 0.95
N ILE A 112 3.66 7.34 0.74
CA ILE A 112 4.37 7.20 -0.55
C ILE A 112 4.04 5.94 -1.39
N GLU A 113 4.00 6.11 -2.72
CA GLU A 113 4.11 5.04 -3.74
C GLU A 113 5.59 4.65 -4.02
N VAL A 114 5.89 3.35 -4.11
CA VAL A 114 7.26 2.82 -4.20
C VAL A 114 7.50 2.01 -5.49
N LYS A 115 8.58 2.31 -6.25
CA LYS A 115 9.02 1.63 -7.49
C LYS A 115 10.51 1.21 -7.44
N ALA A 116 10.86 -0.08 -7.54
CA ALA A 116 12.24 -0.58 -7.30
C ALA A 116 13.09 -0.91 -8.57
N LYS A 117 14.42 -1.07 -8.41
CA LYS A 117 15.44 -1.38 -9.46
C LYS A 117 16.12 -2.77 -9.25
N ARG A 118 16.88 -3.27 -10.25
CA ARG A 118 17.26 -4.68 -10.55
C ARG A 118 16.13 -5.59 -11.04
N ARG A 119 15.11 -4.94 -11.61
CA ARG A 119 14.01 -5.55 -12.33
C ARG A 119 14.46 -5.92 -13.75
N THR A 120 14.22 -7.15 -14.17
CA THR A 120 14.44 -7.65 -15.54
C THR A 120 13.17 -7.60 -16.39
N GLY A 121 12.00 -7.56 -15.76
CA GLY A 121 10.69 -7.45 -16.44
C GLY A 121 10.06 -6.04 -16.41
N PRO A 122 8.83 -5.89 -16.93
CA PRO A 122 8.13 -4.61 -16.99
C PRO A 122 7.33 -4.28 -15.72
N LEU A 123 7.18 -5.19 -14.75
CA LEU A 123 6.33 -4.96 -13.57
C LEU A 123 7.12 -4.41 -12.38
N ASN A 124 6.58 -3.40 -11.69
CA ASN A 124 7.13 -3.01 -10.38
C ASN A 124 6.89 -4.13 -9.34
N PHE A 125 7.56 -4.05 -8.19
CA PHE A 125 7.53 -5.12 -7.17
C PHE A 125 6.12 -5.46 -6.69
N VAL A 126 5.33 -4.46 -6.31
CA VAL A 126 3.96 -4.66 -5.80
C VAL A 126 3.03 -5.19 -6.90
N THR A 127 3.10 -4.64 -8.11
CA THR A 127 2.30 -5.11 -9.25
C THR A 127 2.65 -6.55 -9.62
N CYS A 128 3.93 -6.92 -9.59
CA CYS A 128 4.37 -8.29 -9.86
C CYS A 128 3.75 -9.27 -8.86
N MET A 129 3.79 -8.95 -7.56
CA MET A 129 3.16 -9.79 -6.54
C MET A 129 1.64 -9.89 -6.76
N ARG A 130 0.96 -8.76 -6.95
CA ARG A 130 -0.50 -8.71 -7.15
C ARG A 130 -0.94 -9.55 -8.35
N GLN A 131 -0.32 -9.36 -9.51
CA GLN A 131 -0.67 -10.07 -10.74
C GLN A 131 -0.33 -11.57 -10.65
N THR A 132 0.74 -11.93 -9.94
CA THR A 132 1.09 -13.34 -9.68
C THR A 132 -0.02 -14.05 -8.92
N LEU A 133 -0.53 -13.41 -7.84
CA LEU A 133 -1.61 -13.97 -7.04
C LEU A 133 -2.92 -14.04 -7.83
N GLU A 134 -3.28 -12.96 -8.53
CA GLU A 134 -4.47 -12.92 -9.38
C GLU A 134 -4.46 -14.05 -10.43
N LYS A 135 -3.34 -14.23 -11.12
CA LYS A 135 -3.19 -15.29 -12.13
C LYS A 135 -3.29 -16.70 -11.54
N HIS A 136 -2.81 -16.91 -10.31
CA HIS A 136 -2.83 -18.23 -9.68
C HIS A 136 -4.18 -18.57 -9.07
N TYR A 137 -4.80 -17.64 -8.34
CA TYR A 137 -5.98 -17.90 -7.53
C TYR A 137 -7.30 -17.49 -8.22
N GLY A 138 -7.25 -16.73 -9.30
CA GLY A 138 -8.42 -16.40 -10.13
C GLY A 138 -9.52 -15.71 -9.34
N ASN A 139 -10.68 -16.38 -9.24
CA ASN A 139 -11.86 -15.88 -8.54
C ASN A 139 -11.78 -15.97 -7.01
N LYS A 140 -10.67 -16.47 -6.45
CA LYS A 140 -10.42 -16.54 -5.00
C LYS A 140 -9.54 -15.34 -4.60
N PRO A 141 -10.12 -14.22 -4.15
CA PRO A 141 -9.36 -13.01 -3.90
C PRO A 141 -8.42 -13.18 -2.71
N ILE A 142 -7.23 -12.62 -2.83
CA ILE A 142 -6.20 -12.60 -1.78
C ILE A 142 -5.87 -11.15 -1.45
N GLY A 143 -5.98 -10.81 -0.17
CA GLY A 143 -5.45 -9.57 0.38
C GLY A 143 -4.06 -9.77 0.97
N MET A 144 -3.13 -8.86 0.65
CA MET A 144 -1.76 -8.88 1.19
C MET A 144 -1.32 -7.48 1.59
N GLY A 145 -0.61 -7.39 2.72
CA GLY A 145 -0.01 -6.16 3.22
C GLY A 145 1.24 -6.47 4.03
N GLY A 146 1.93 -5.43 4.48
CA GLY A 146 3.17 -5.55 5.25
C GLY A 146 4.08 -4.35 5.00
N THR A 147 5.39 -4.58 5.15
CA THR A 147 6.43 -3.57 4.90
C THR A 147 7.59 -4.22 4.14
N PHE A 148 8.33 -3.42 3.37
CA PHE A 148 9.55 -3.85 2.69
C PHE A 148 10.56 -2.70 2.61
N ILE A 149 11.83 -3.06 2.45
CA ILE A 149 12.93 -2.10 2.36
C ILE A 149 13.51 -2.16 0.96
N ILE A 150 13.72 -1.00 0.33
CA ILE A 150 14.58 -0.89 -0.85
C ILE A 150 15.98 -0.61 -0.36
N GLN A 151 16.79 -1.68 -0.25
CA GLN A 151 18.16 -1.57 0.24
C GLN A 151 19.09 -0.84 -0.72
N LYS A 152 18.82 -0.96 -2.02
CA LYS A 152 19.60 -0.34 -3.11
C LYS A 152 18.70 -0.02 -4.28
N GLY A 153 18.98 1.09 -4.95
CA GLY A 153 18.29 1.50 -6.16
C GLY A 153 17.83 2.94 -6.06
N LYS A 154 16.91 3.31 -6.94
CA LYS A 154 16.21 4.59 -6.86
C LYS A 154 14.75 4.35 -7.19
N VAL A 155 13.88 5.14 -6.59
CA VAL A 155 12.44 5.04 -6.77
C VAL A 155 11.89 6.28 -7.43
N LYS A 156 11.00 6.12 -8.41
CA LYS A 156 10.15 7.21 -8.87
C LYS A 156 8.96 7.27 -7.92
N SER A 157 8.83 8.38 -7.22
CA SER A 157 7.74 8.66 -6.30
C SER A 157 7.07 9.96 -6.70
N HIS A 158 5.87 10.22 -6.18
CA HIS A 158 5.23 11.52 -6.26
C HIS A 158 4.75 11.96 -4.88
N VAL A 159 4.56 13.27 -4.75
CA VAL A 159 3.90 13.89 -3.60
C VAL A 159 2.89 14.88 -4.15
N MET A 160 1.69 14.91 -3.55
CA MET A 160 0.71 15.95 -3.87
C MET A 160 1.24 17.35 -3.48
N PRO A 161 0.97 18.40 -4.27
CA PRO A 161 1.20 19.78 -3.85
C PRO A 161 0.50 20.10 -2.53
N ALA A 162 1.04 21.06 -1.78
CA ALA A 162 0.49 21.52 -0.50
C ALA A 162 -0.97 21.99 -0.62
N GLU A 163 -1.33 22.64 -1.73
CA GLU A 163 -2.69 23.08 -2.01
C GLU A 163 -3.39 22.13 -2.97
N PHE A 164 -4.68 21.87 -2.73
CA PHE A 164 -5.51 21.14 -3.67
C PHE A 164 -5.75 21.96 -4.95
N SER A 165 -5.96 21.28 -6.08
CA SER A 165 -6.30 21.96 -7.33
C SER A 165 -7.59 22.78 -7.18
N SER A 166 -7.56 24.04 -7.62
CA SER A 166 -8.73 24.92 -7.67
C SER A 166 -9.63 24.63 -8.88
N CYS A 167 -9.11 23.92 -9.89
CA CYS A 167 -9.87 23.49 -11.07
C CYS A 167 -10.00 21.95 -11.12
N PRO A 168 -11.07 21.42 -11.73
CA PRO A 168 -11.27 19.98 -11.84
C PRO A 168 -10.14 19.29 -12.62
N LEU A 169 -9.60 18.20 -12.07
CA LEU A 169 -8.64 17.31 -12.72
C LEU A 169 -9.38 16.09 -13.27
N ASN A 170 -9.68 16.09 -14.57
CA ASN A 170 -10.57 15.14 -15.23
C ASN A 170 -9.86 14.01 -15.96
N SER A 171 -8.52 14.01 -16.00
CA SER A 171 -7.73 12.98 -16.67
C SER A 171 -6.45 12.66 -15.91
N ASP A 172 -5.92 11.45 -16.14
CA ASP A 172 -4.62 11.05 -15.60
C ASP A 172 -3.49 12.01 -16.03
N GLU A 173 -3.60 12.61 -17.22
CA GLU A 173 -2.62 13.60 -17.69
C GLU A 173 -2.66 14.88 -16.83
N GLU A 174 -3.87 15.38 -16.54
CA GLU A 174 -4.06 16.55 -15.65
C GLU A 174 -3.59 16.24 -14.23
N VAL A 175 -3.91 15.06 -13.70
CA VAL A 175 -3.45 14.61 -12.38
C VAL A 175 -1.91 14.54 -12.34
N ASN A 176 -1.29 13.92 -13.35
CA ASN A 176 0.17 13.82 -13.41
C ASN A 176 0.86 15.19 -13.61
N LYS A 177 0.20 16.17 -14.23
CA LYS A 177 0.72 17.55 -14.31
C LYS A 177 0.62 18.28 -12.96
N TRP A 178 -0.39 17.95 -12.17
CA TRP A 178 -0.58 18.51 -10.82
C TRP A 178 0.38 17.88 -9.79
N LEU A 179 0.62 16.57 -9.86
CA LEU A 179 1.53 15.88 -8.94
C LEU A 179 3.00 16.28 -9.12
N HIS A 180 3.75 16.34 -8.03
CA HIS A 180 5.19 16.55 -8.07
C HIS A 180 5.93 15.21 -8.04
N PHE A 181 6.71 14.91 -9.09
CA PHE A 181 7.46 13.66 -9.20
C PHE A 181 8.93 13.83 -8.78
N TYR A 182 9.45 12.80 -8.09
CA TYR A 182 10.80 12.76 -7.57
C TYR A 182 11.48 11.43 -7.89
N GLU A 183 12.81 11.46 -8.03
CA GLU A 183 13.66 10.28 -7.95
C GLU A 183 14.32 10.25 -6.56
N MET A 184 13.89 9.32 -5.69
CA MET A 184 14.44 9.16 -4.34
C MET A 184 15.45 8.00 -4.30
N LYS A 185 16.41 8.06 -3.39
CA LYS A 185 17.50 7.06 -3.22
C LYS A 185 17.44 6.42 -1.84
#